data_AF-A0A482VS48-F1
#
_entry.id   AF-A0A482VS48-F1
#
_cell.length_a   1.000
_cell.length_b   1.000
_cell.length_c   1.000
_cell.angle_alpha   90.00
_cell.angle_beta   90.00
_cell.angle_gamma   90.00
#
_symmetry.space_group_name_H-M   'P 1'
#
loop_
_entity.id
_entity.type
_entity.pdbx_description
1 polymer ?
#
loop_
_entity_poly.entity_id
_entity_poly.type
_entity_poly.pdbx_seq_one_letter_code
_entity_poly.pdbx_strand_id
1 'polypeptide(L)'
;MGCDAISHRSWSLLVLIERSLNATRYIGTVLEPMLTPYVNGLQNAIFQQDNAPCTRSRDLSPIDYEWDIIDVKTGNIQYPPNNLVELRCPIQEARGKIPQPDIDDLISSMPRRVAE
;
A
#
# COMPACT_ATOMS: atom_id res chain seq x y z
N MET A 1 -3.86 -7.48 -8.34
CA MET A 1 -3.37 -6.19 -7.82
C MET A 1 -3.86 -6.06 -6.39
N GLY A 2 -3.02 -5.62 -5.45
CA GLY A 2 -3.46 -5.31 -4.09
C GLY A 2 -3.71 -3.82 -3.92
N CYS A 3 -4.61 -3.44 -3.01
CA CYS A 3 -4.79 -2.07 -2.56
C CYS A 3 -4.81 -2.04 -1.05
N ASP A 4 -4.11 -1.05 -0.50
CA ASP A 4 -4.04 -0.78 0.92
C ASP A 4 -3.63 0.68 1.15
N ALA A 5 -3.45 1.04 2.42
CA ALA A 5 -3.07 2.37 2.86
C ALA A 5 -2.16 2.27 4.08
N ILE A 6 -1.21 3.19 4.16
CA ILE A 6 -0.25 3.31 5.26
C ILE A 6 -0.38 4.68 5.91
N SER A 7 -0.12 4.74 7.21
CA SER A 7 -0.05 5.99 7.95
C SER A 7 1.02 5.92 9.04
N HIS A 8 1.22 7.01 9.75
CA HIS A 8 2.07 6.99 10.93
C HIS A 8 1.57 5.96 11.94
N ARG A 9 2.44 5.01 12.29
CA ARG A 9 2.23 3.95 13.28
C ARG A 9 1.10 2.95 12.97
N SER A 10 0.53 2.96 11.77
CA SER A 10 -0.53 2.01 11.44
C SER A 10 -0.64 1.71 9.95
N TRP A 11 -1.37 0.62 9.67
CA TRP A 11 -1.63 0.10 8.34
C TRP A 11 -3.12 -0.19 8.22
N SER A 12 -3.68 0.00 7.03
CA SER A 12 -5.04 -0.42 6.73
C SER A 12 -5.09 -1.92 6.38
N LEU A 13 -6.31 -2.42 6.15
CA LEU A 13 -6.51 -3.75 5.58
C LEU A 13 -6.02 -3.82 4.13
N LEU A 14 -5.36 -4.94 3.78
CA LEU A 14 -5.03 -5.26 2.40
C LEU A 14 -6.24 -5.85 1.67
N VAL A 15 -6.61 -5.24 0.55
CA VAL A 15 -7.67 -5.68 -0.36
C VAL A 15 -7.03 -6.26 -1.61
N LEU A 16 -7.27 -7.55 -1.89
CA LEU A 16 -6.86 -8.16 -3.15
C LEU A 16 -7.92 -7.95 -4.21
N ILE A 17 -7.47 -7.53 -5.40
CA ILE A 17 -8.34 -7.19 -6.51
C ILE A 17 -8.06 -8.17 -7.66
N GLU A 18 -9.08 -8.97 -7.97
CA GLU A 18 -8.98 -10.04 -8.97
C GLU A 18 -9.08 -9.58 -10.43
N ARG A 19 -9.55 -8.36 -10.67
CA ARG A 19 -9.86 -7.81 -12.01
C ARG A 19 -9.57 -6.31 -12.05
N SER A 20 -9.59 -5.71 -13.23
CA SER A 20 -9.47 -4.25 -13.38
C SER A 20 -10.44 -3.49 -12.46
N LEU A 21 -9.96 -2.38 -11.90
CA LEU A 21 -10.75 -1.44 -11.12
C LEU A 21 -11.36 -0.38 -12.05
N ASN A 22 -12.66 -0.14 -11.90
CA ASN A 22 -13.28 1.09 -12.39
C ASN A 22 -13.64 1.97 -11.18
N ALA A 23 -14.07 3.21 -11.42
CA ALA A 23 -14.39 4.15 -10.35
C ALA A 23 -15.42 3.59 -9.34
N THR A 24 -16.50 2.99 -9.82
CA THR A 24 -17.55 2.40 -8.96
C THR A 24 -17.01 1.28 -8.08
N ARG A 25 -16.21 0.38 -8.66
CA ARG A 25 -15.63 -0.75 -7.94
C ARG A 25 -14.55 -0.28 -6.97
N TYR A 26 -13.78 0.74 -7.34
CA TYR A 26 -12.81 1.36 -6.44
C TYR A 26 -13.49 1.93 -5.20
N ILE A 27 -14.59 2.65 -5.37
CA ILE A 27 -15.38 3.18 -4.24
C ILE A 27 -15.88 2.04 -3.35
N GLY A 28 -16.66 1.09 -3.90
CA GLY A 28 -17.33 0.07 -3.08
C GLY A 28 -16.43 -1.08 -2.60
N THR A 29 -15.25 -1.28 -3.20
CA THR A 29 -14.34 -2.38 -2.85
C THR A 29 -13.13 -1.91 -2.05
N VAL A 30 -12.70 -0.65 -2.22
CA VAL A 30 -11.47 -0.12 -1.60
C VAL A 30 -11.79 1.07 -0.69
N LEU A 31 -12.43 2.13 -1.20
CA LEU A 31 -12.61 3.35 -0.40
C LEU A 31 -13.56 3.14 0.78
N GLU A 32 -14.80 2.73 0.53
CA GLU A 32 -15.82 2.60 1.58
C GLU A 32 -15.51 1.53 2.63
N PRO A 33 -15.16 0.28 2.27
CA PRO A 33 -14.98 -0.77 3.28
C PRO A 33 -13.63 -0.70 4.00
N MET A 34 -12.59 -0.14 3.37
CA MET A 34 -11.24 -0.15 3.91
C MET A 34 -10.74 1.25 4.27
N LEU A 35 -10.77 2.21 3.34
CA LEU A 35 -10.14 3.51 3.57
C LEU A 35 -10.95 4.42 4.50
N THR A 36 -12.26 4.53 4.29
CA THR A 36 -13.14 5.41 5.06
C THR A 36 -13.09 5.14 6.57
N PRO A 37 -13.28 3.90 7.07
CA PRO A 37 -13.18 3.64 8.51
C PRO A 37 -11.76 3.86 9.03
N TYR A 38 -10.74 3.60 8.21
CA TYR A 38 -9.35 3.78 8.59
C TYR A 38 -8.98 5.26 8.77
N VAL A 39 -9.30 6.12 7.78
CA VAL A 39 -9.02 7.56 7.83
C VAL A 39 -9.81 8.25 8.94
N ASN A 40 -11.06 7.82 9.20
CA ASN A 40 -11.84 8.35 10.32
C ASN A 40 -11.22 8.07 11.71
N GLY A 41 -10.36 7.05 11.81
CA GLY A 41 -9.59 6.77 13.01
C GLY A 41 -8.33 7.61 13.19
N LEU A 42 -7.95 8.40 12.17
CA LEU A 42 -6.72 9.20 12.17
C LEU A 42 -7.02 10.67 12.44
N GLN A 43 -6.23 11.29 13.31
CA GLN A 43 -6.33 12.71 13.59
C GLN A 43 -5.56 13.51 12.52
N ASN A 44 -6.21 14.50 11.90
CA ASN A 44 -5.62 15.43 10.93
C ASN A 44 -4.93 14.72 9.73
N ALA A 45 -5.49 13.60 9.28
CA ALA A 45 -4.93 12.85 8.16
C ALA A 45 -5.09 13.61 6.84
N ILE A 46 -4.05 13.52 6.00
CA ILE A 46 -4.08 13.94 4.61
C ILE A 46 -4.06 12.67 3.75
N PHE A 47 -5.00 12.57 2.82
CA PHE A 47 -5.04 11.46 1.89
C PHE A 47 -4.16 11.76 0.68
N GLN A 48 -3.16 10.91 0.46
CA GLN A 48 -2.29 10.94 -0.71
C GLN A 48 -2.54 9.68 -1.54
N GLN A 49 -2.79 9.88 -2.83
CA GLN A 49 -2.88 8.82 -3.83
C GLN A 49 -2.09 9.24 -5.07
N ASP A 50 -1.64 8.27 -5.86
CA ASP A 50 -0.99 8.49 -7.14
C ASP A 50 -1.96 8.99 -8.23
N ASN A 51 -1.49 9.93 -9.05
CA ASN A 51 -2.16 10.33 -10.30
C ASN A 51 -1.16 10.35 -11.48
N ALA A 52 0.06 9.84 -11.28
CA ALA A 52 1.16 9.93 -12.23
C ALA A 52 1.40 8.59 -12.95
N PRO A 53 1.70 8.58 -14.26
CA PRO A 53 2.31 7.42 -14.89
C PRO A 53 3.64 7.12 -14.19
N CYS A 54 3.89 5.83 -13.97
CA CYS A 54 4.80 5.18 -13.01
C CYS A 54 6.28 5.59 -12.97
N THR A 55 6.69 6.71 -13.56
CA THR A 55 8.10 7.03 -13.89
C THR A 55 8.67 8.30 -13.24
N ARG A 56 7.95 9.06 -12.41
CA ARG A 56 8.45 10.40 -12.01
C ARG A 56 8.61 10.74 -10.53
N SER A 57 8.18 9.91 -9.57
CA SER A 57 8.32 10.27 -8.15
C SER A 57 8.28 9.08 -7.19
N ARG A 58 9.05 8.03 -7.48
CA ARG A 58 9.14 6.83 -6.62
C ARG A 58 9.63 7.17 -5.20
N ASP A 59 10.40 8.24 -5.08
CA ASP A 59 10.88 8.82 -3.81
C ASP A 59 9.81 9.60 -3.02
N LEU A 60 8.72 10.02 -3.67
CA LEU A 60 7.60 10.76 -3.07
C LEU A 60 6.35 9.90 -2.84
N SER A 61 6.44 8.60 -3.12
CA SER A 61 5.35 7.65 -2.94
C SER A 61 5.74 6.60 -1.90
N PRO A 62 5.42 6.82 -0.61
CA PRO A 62 5.68 5.83 0.44
C PRO A 62 5.08 4.45 0.15
N ILE A 63 3.96 4.42 -0.60
CA ILE A 63 3.30 3.19 -1.01
C ILE A 63 4.12 2.40 -2.05
N ASP A 64 4.88 3.08 -2.94
CA ASP A 64 5.74 2.40 -3.92
C ASP A 64 6.89 1.64 -3.23
N TYR A 65 7.42 2.19 -2.13
CA TYR A 65 8.46 1.53 -1.34
C TYR A 65 7.96 0.24 -0.68
N GLU A 66 6.74 0.27 -0.12
CA GLU A 66 6.08 -0.94 0.39
C GLU A 66 5.98 -2.00 -0.72
N TRP A 67 5.42 -1.63 -1.87
CA TRP A 67 5.18 -2.56 -2.96
C TRP A 67 6.48 -3.12 -3.54
N ASP A 68 7.58 -2.37 -3.58
CA ASP A 68 8.89 -2.87 -4.01
C ASP A 68 9.39 -4.01 -3.09
N ILE A 69 9.26 -3.86 -1.77
CA ILE A 69 9.62 -4.91 -0.81
C ILE A 69 8.72 -6.14 -0.97
N ILE A 70 7.42 -5.93 -1.17
CA ILE A 70 6.45 -7.00 -1.38
C ILE A 70 6.74 -7.75 -2.69
N ASP A 71 7.04 -7.04 -3.77
CA ASP A 71 7.35 -7.61 -5.08
C ASP A 71 8.64 -8.43 -5.03
N VAL A 72 9.70 -7.92 -4.37
CA VAL A 72 10.96 -8.66 -4.18
C VAL A 72 10.72 -9.96 -3.40
N LYS A 73 9.89 -9.93 -2.36
CA LYS A 73 9.61 -11.13 -1.55
C LYS A 73 8.69 -12.12 -2.28
N THR A 74 7.68 -11.63 -2.98
CA THR A 74 6.74 -12.48 -3.71
C THR A 74 7.39 -13.11 -4.95
N GLY A 75 8.34 -12.43 -5.60
CA GLY A 75 9.14 -12.99 -6.69
C GLY A 75 10.09 -14.13 -6.29
N ASN A 76 10.42 -14.26 -5.00
CA ASN A 76 11.32 -15.30 -4.48
C ASN A 76 10.60 -16.48 -3.80
N ILE A 77 9.28 -16.61 -3.97
CA ILE A 77 8.51 -17.71 -3.35
C ILE A 77 8.85 -19.03 -4.05
N GLN A 78 9.24 -20.04 -3.26
CA GLN A 78 9.62 -21.38 -3.74
C GLN A 78 8.50 -22.10 -4.50
N TYR A 79 7.24 -21.85 -4.14
CA TYR A 79 6.05 -22.37 -4.80
C TYR A 79 5.15 -21.21 -5.24
N PRO A 80 5.13 -20.86 -6.55
CA PRO A 80 4.36 -19.71 -7.01
C PRO A 80 2.87 -19.95 -6.77
N PRO A 81 2.16 -18.96 -6.18
CA PRO A 81 0.72 -19.07 -5.91
C PRO A 81 -0.07 -19.11 -7.22
N ASN A 82 -1.06 -20.01 -7.31
CA ASN A 82 -1.88 -20.21 -8.52
C ASN A 82 -3.21 -19.45 -8.48
N ASN A 83 -3.57 -18.90 -7.32
CA ASN A 83 -4.79 -18.11 -7.13
C ASN A 83 -4.57 -17.01 -6.09
N LEU A 84 -5.55 -16.11 -5.97
CA LEU A 84 -5.43 -14.95 -5.09
C LEU A 84 -5.47 -15.30 -3.61
N VAL A 85 -6.10 -16.41 -3.25
CA VAL A 85 -6.11 -16.91 -1.86
C VAL A 85 -4.71 -17.34 -1.45
N GLU A 86 -4.02 -18.08 -2.33
CA GLU A 86 -2.63 -18.48 -2.16
C GLU A 86 -1.67 -17.28 -2.18
N LEU A 87 -1.97 -16.23 -2.97
CA LEU A 87 -1.16 -15.01 -3.02
C LEU A 87 -1.35 -14.13 -1.77
N ARG A 88 -2.50 -14.22 -1.10
CA ARG A 88 -2.81 -13.40 0.09
C ARG A 88 -1.83 -13.62 1.23
N CYS A 89 -1.53 -14.87 1.55
CA CYS A 89 -0.70 -15.22 2.69
C CYS A 89 0.75 -14.69 2.51
N PRO A 90 1.44 -14.92 1.37
CA PRO A 90 2.76 -14.37 1.13
C PRO A 90 2.80 -12.83 1.14
N ILE A 91 1.80 -12.14 0.58
CA ILE A 91 1.78 -10.67 0.62
C ILE A 91 1.61 -10.18 2.07
N GLN A 92 0.70 -10.78 2.85
CA GLN A 92 0.52 -10.43 4.25
C GLN A 92 1.78 -10.70 5.08
N GLU A 93 2.48 -11.80 4.82
CA GLU A 93 3.74 -12.13 5.48
C GLU A 93 4.86 -11.15 5.09
N ALA A 94 4.96 -10.80 3.80
CA ALA A 94 5.93 -9.83 3.31
C ALA A 94 5.73 -8.46 3.96
N ARG A 95 4.48 -8.02 4.03
CA ARG A 95 4.04 -6.77 4.67
C ARG A 95 4.28 -6.77 6.19
N GLY A 96 3.95 -7.85 6.88
CA GLY A 96 4.19 -7.99 8.33
C GLY A 96 5.68 -7.99 8.72
N LYS A 97 6.58 -8.18 7.77
CA LYS A 97 8.03 -8.09 7.96
C LYS A 97 8.60 -6.70 7.69
N ILE A 98 7.80 -5.74 7.24
CA ILE A 98 8.23 -4.35 7.05
C ILE A 98 8.21 -3.68 8.43
N PRO A 99 9.35 -3.18 8.96
CA PRO A 99 9.35 -2.49 10.23
C PRO A 99 8.52 -1.20 10.15
N GLN A 100 7.60 -1.00 11.09
CA GLN A 100 6.84 0.25 11.20
C GLN A 100 7.74 1.50 11.29
N PRO A 101 8.89 1.49 12.01
CA PRO A 101 9.80 2.64 12.03
C PRO A 101 10.28 3.05 10.64
N ASP A 102 10.53 2.11 9.74
CA ASP A 102 10.99 2.42 8.38
C ASP A 102 9.91 3.18 7.60
N ILE A 103 8.64 2.83 7.80
CA ILE A 103 7.50 3.56 7.23
C ILE A 103 7.33 4.93 7.88
N ASP A 104 7.47 5.02 9.20
CA ASP A 104 7.37 6.29 9.92
C ASP A 104 8.48 7.26 9.50
N ASP A 105 9.71 6.78 9.34
CA ASP A 105 10.85 7.55 8.86
C ASP A 105 10.64 7.98 7.40
N LEU A 106 10.10 7.10 6.57
CA LEU A 106 9.77 7.41 5.18
C LEU A 106 8.73 8.53 5.10
N ILE A 107 7.60 8.41 5.80
CA ILE A 107 6.55 9.45 5.85
C ILE A 107 7.13 10.76 6.41
N SER A 108 7.89 10.69 7.50
CA SER A 108 8.53 11.87 8.13
C SER A 108 9.52 12.58 7.21
N SER A 109 10.14 11.85 6.29
CA SER A 109 11.09 12.42 5.32
C SER A 109 10.41 13.13 4.15
N MET A 110 9.11 12.94 3.91
CA MET A 110 8.39 13.50 2.76
C MET A 110 8.51 15.03 2.63
N PRO A 111 8.35 15.84 3.69
CA PRO A 111 8.49 17.30 3.58
C PRO A 111 9.87 17.74 3.07
N ARG A 112 10.93 16.99 3.39
CA ARG A 112 12.28 17.29 2.90
C ARG A 112 12.43 16.96 1.42
N ARG A 113 11.89 15.81 0.98
CA ARG A 113 12.01 15.34 -0.41
C ARG A 113 11.26 16.22 -1.41
N VAL A 114 10.18 16.87 -0.96
CA VAL A 114 9.43 17.85 -1.78
C VAL A 114 10.17 19.19 -1.89
N ALA A 115 11.11 19.48 -0.99
CA ALA A 115 11.84 20.74 -0.92
C ALA A 115 13.20 20.73 -1.66
N GLU A 116 13.63 19.59 -2.18
CA GLU A 116 14.80 19.41 -3.05
C GLU A 116 14.45 19.69 -4.53
#